data_AF-A0A1I5KN78-F1
#
_entry.id   AF-A0A1I5KN78-F1
#
_cell.length_a   1.000
_cell.length_b   1.000
_cell.length_c   1.000
_cell.angle_alpha   90.00
_cell.angle_beta   90.00
_cell.angle_gamma   90.00
#
_symmetry.space_group_name_H-M   'P 1'
#
loop_
_entity.id
_entity.type
_entity.pdbx_description
1 polymer ?
#
loop_
_entity_poly.entity_id
_entity_poly.type
_entity_poly.pdbx_seq_one_letter_code
_entity_poly.pdbx_strand_id
1 'polypeptide(L)'
;MQVSLALCLCSVLIGVIFFIIEDTFGFEVPSAGVISTALPAILTGIYFGNKTETLMSAKTRWLAILIWTSASYFYALAAFQYHGLSLSDLFEEFGSFGWVFAGFSALMALLSYFVIKSGEKTGIKNKAKVREKQAKGV
;
A
#
# COMPACT_ATOMS: atom_id res chain seq x y z
N MET A 1 -7.04 -14.30 4.09
CA MET A 1 -5.60 -14.21 3.72
C MET A 1 -5.42 -13.80 2.26
N GLN A 2 -6.03 -14.53 1.30
CA GLN A 2 -5.95 -14.23 -0.14
C GLN A 2 -6.41 -12.81 -0.55
N VAL A 3 -7.44 -12.26 0.11
CA VAL A 3 -8.02 -10.96 -0.30
C VAL A 3 -7.14 -9.75 0.05
N SER A 4 -6.37 -9.80 1.15
CA SER A 4 -5.39 -8.74 1.48
C SER A 4 -4.27 -8.71 0.46
N LEU A 5 -3.80 -9.90 0.09
CA LEU A 5 -2.78 -10.08 -0.95
C LEU A 5 -3.29 -9.58 -2.30
N ALA A 6 -4.55 -9.86 -2.64
CA ALA A 6 -5.19 -9.38 -3.87
C ALA A 6 -5.34 -7.85 -3.89
N LEU A 7 -5.74 -7.22 -2.78
CA LEU A 7 -5.81 -5.75 -2.67
C LEU A 7 -4.42 -5.09 -2.76
N CYS A 8 -3.40 -5.72 -2.15
CA CYS A 8 -2.01 -5.31 -2.29
C CYS A 8 -1.48 -5.48 -3.72
N LEU A 9 -1.87 -6.55 -4.42
CA LEU A 9 -1.55 -6.76 -5.83
C LEU A 9 -2.28 -5.76 -6.74
N CYS A 10 -3.55 -5.46 -6.47
CA CYS A 10 -4.31 -4.43 -7.20
C CYS A 10 -3.71 -3.03 -7.02
N SER A 11 -3.16 -2.71 -5.85
CA SER A 11 -2.39 -1.48 -5.60
C SER A 11 -1.17 -1.38 -6.52
N VAL A 12 -0.40 -2.46 -6.61
CA VAL A 12 0.78 -2.52 -7.49
C VAL A 12 0.36 -2.42 -8.96
N LEU A 13 -0.72 -3.10 -9.37
CA LEU A 13 -1.29 -3.00 -10.73
C LEU A 13 -1.74 -1.58 -11.07
N ILE A 14 -2.36 -0.86 -10.13
CA ILE A 14 -2.72 0.56 -10.32
C ILE A 14 -1.46 1.42 -10.47
N GLY A 15 -0.39 1.13 -9.71
CA GLY A 15 0.91 1.78 -9.88
C GLY A 15 1.50 1.58 -11.28
N VAL A 16 1.45 0.35 -11.80
CA VAL A 16 1.87 0.02 -13.18
C VAL A 16 1.06 0.80 -14.21
N ILE A 17 -0.27 0.86 -14.04
CA ILE A 17 -1.16 1.59 -14.95
C ILE A 17 -0.82 3.08 -14.93
N PHE A 18 -0.60 3.67 -13.76
CA PHE A 18 -0.22 5.08 -13.68
C PHE A 18 1.11 5.35 -14.36
N PHE A 19 2.11 4.49 -14.19
CA PHE A 19 3.38 4.65 -14.89
C PHE A 19 3.25 4.58 -16.40
N ILE A 20 2.43 3.66 -16.94
CA ILE A 20 2.16 3.60 -18.38
C ILE A 20 1.50 4.91 -18.86
N ILE A 21 0.58 5.46 -18.07
CA ILE A 21 -0.08 6.74 -18.37
C ILE A 21 0.92 7.90 -18.33
N GLU A 22 1.78 7.96 -17.31
CA GLU A 22 2.81 9.00 -17.18
C GLU A 22 3.81 8.93 -18.35
N ASP A 23 4.25 7.73 -18.73
CA ASP A 23 5.16 7.50 -19.87
C ASP A 23 4.50 7.88 -21.21
N THR A 24 3.22 7.55 -21.41
CA THR A 24 2.52 7.83 -22.66
C THR A 24 2.12 9.30 -22.82
N PHE A 25 1.74 9.96 -21.72
CA PHE A 25 1.18 11.32 -21.77
C PHE A 25 2.16 12.42 -21.29
N GLY A 26 3.30 12.07 -20.72
CA GLY A 26 4.33 13.02 -20.27
C GLY A 26 3.90 13.93 -19.12
N PHE A 27 2.84 13.57 -18.38
CA PHE A 27 2.40 14.28 -17.19
C PHE A 27 2.87 13.51 -15.95
N GLU A 28 3.60 14.17 -15.04
CA GLU A 28 3.80 13.65 -13.68
C GLU A 28 2.49 13.81 -12.91
N VAL A 29 1.92 12.73 -12.39
CA VAL A 29 0.75 12.82 -11.52
C VAL A 29 1.25 13.20 -10.12
N PRO A 30 1.09 14.47 -9.69
CA PRO A 30 1.56 14.87 -8.37
C PRO A 30 0.75 14.06 -7.36
N SER A 31 1.41 13.36 -6.45
CA SER A 31 0.84 12.47 -5.40
C SER A 31 0.45 11.04 -5.79
N ALA A 32 0.75 10.55 -7.00
CA ALA A 32 0.52 9.14 -7.37
C ALA A 32 1.14 8.14 -6.37
N GLY A 33 2.30 8.44 -5.79
CA GLY A 33 2.94 7.61 -4.77
C GLY A 33 2.16 7.52 -3.45
N VAL A 34 1.57 8.62 -2.98
CA VAL A 34 0.79 8.64 -1.74
C VAL A 34 -0.58 7.98 -1.95
N ILE A 35 -1.21 8.22 -3.10
CA ILE A 35 -2.50 7.63 -3.48
C ILE A 35 -2.35 6.12 -3.67
N SER A 36 -1.33 5.65 -4.39
CA SER A 36 -1.08 4.22 -4.60
C SER A 36 -0.71 3.46 -3.32
N THR A 37 -0.26 4.16 -2.28
CA THR A 37 0.15 3.57 -1.00
C THR A 37 -0.94 3.61 0.07
N ALA A 38 -1.53 4.79 0.31
CA ALA A 38 -2.43 5.02 1.43
C ALA A 38 -3.84 4.47 1.16
N LEU A 39 -4.38 4.64 -0.05
CA LEU A 39 -5.73 4.18 -0.40
C LEU A 39 -5.84 2.65 -0.27
N PRO A 40 -4.91 1.85 -0.82
CA PRO A 40 -5.00 0.40 -0.68
C PRO A 40 -4.83 -0.08 0.75
N ALA A 41 -3.98 0.57 1.56
CA ALA A 41 -3.84 0.27 2.98
C ALA A 41 -5.13 0.55 3.76
N ILE A 42 -5.78 1.69 3.49
CA ILE A 42 -7.06 2.07 4.12
C ILE A 42 -8.18 1.12 3.68
N LEU A 43 -8.33 0.87 2.37
CA LEU A 43 -9.37 0.00 1.81
C LEU A 43 -9.23 -1.44 2.32
N THR A 44 -8.00 -1.94 2.40
CA THR A 44 -7.71 -3.26 2.98
C THR A 44 -8.13 -3.28 4.45
N GLY A 45 -7.76 -2.27 5.23
CA GLY A 45 -8.19 -2.15 6.62
C GLY A 45 -9.73 -2.15 6.75
N ILE A 46 -10.43 -1.30 6.00
CA ILE A 46 -11.90 -1.18 6.04
C ILE A 46 -12.58 -2.50 5.65
N TYR A 47 -12.11 -3.15 4.58
CA TYR A 47 -12.67 -4.42 4.11
C TYR A 47 -12.55 -5.52 5.17
N PHE A 48 -11.37 -5.67 5.77
CA PHE A 48 -11.18 -6.67 6.83
C PHE A 48 -11.96 -6.32 8.08
N GLY A 49 -11.96 -5.06 8.51
CA GLY A 49 -12.77 -4.61 9.64
C GLY A 49 -14.26 -4.93 9.47
N ASN A 50 -14.81 -4.76 8.25
CA ASN A 50 -16.17 -5.16 7.91
C ASN A 50 -16.35 -6.69 7.89
N LYS A 51 -15.39 -7.46 7.36
CA LYS A 51 -15.56 -8.90 7.16
C LYS A 51 -15.40 -9.71 8.45
N THR A 52 -14.38 -9.41 9.26
CA THR A 52 -14.01 -10.23 10.43
C THR A 52 -14.58 -9.72 11.75
N GLU A 53 -15.10 -8.48 11.82
CA GLU A 53 -15.58 -7.81 13.05
C GLU A 53 -14.55 -7.77 14.21
N THR A 54 -13.33 -8.20 13.93
CA THR A 54 -12.22 -8.37 14.87
C THR A 54 -10.96 -7.83 14.21
N LEU A 55 -10.10 -7.24 15.03
CA LEU A 55 -8.80 -6.73 14.58
C LEU A 55 -7.91 -7.90 14.15
N MET A 56 -7.22 -7.76 13.02
CA MET A 56 -6.29 -8.81 12.57
C MET A 56 -5.13 -8.98 13.56
N SER A 57 -4.54 -10.17 13.59
CA SER A 57 -3.32 -10.40 14.36
C SER A 57 -2.17 -9.52 13.84
N ALA A 58 -1.28 -9.07 14.73
CA ALA A 58 -0.14 -8.23 14.35
C ALA A 58 0.77 -8.91 13.31
N LYS A 59 0.97 -10.24 13.43
CA LYS A 59 1.76 -11.04 12.48
C LYS A 59 1.19 -10.97 11.06
N THR A 60 -0.14 -11.03 10.93
CA THR A 60 -0.80 -11.00 9.61
C THR A 60 -0.71 -9.62 8.96
N ARG A 61 -0.81 -8.53 9.73
CA ARG A 61 -0.60 -7.17 9.19
C ARG A 61 0.82 -6.98 8.67
N TRP A 62 1.81 -7.40 9.45
CA TRP A 62 3.21 -7.30 9.03
C TRP A 62 3.49 -8.13 7.79
N LEU A 63 2.95 -9.33 7.69
CA LEU A 63 3.08 -10.16 6.48
C LEU A 63 2.51 -9.44 5.24
N ALA A 64 1.34 -8.82 5.35
CA ALA A 64 0.74 -8.07 4.24
C ALA A 64 1.61 -6.87 3.82
N ILE A 65 2.13 -6.12 4.79
CA ILE A 65 3.02 -4.97 4.53
C ILE A 65 4.31 -5.44 3.86
N LEU A 66 4.95 -6.49 4.37
CA LEU A 66 6.20 -7.02 3.79
C LEU A 66 6.02 -7.49 2.35
N ILE A 67 4.94 -8.21 2.07
CA ILE A 67 4.63 -8.67 0.70
C ILE A 67 4.41 -7.47 -0.21
N TRP A 68 3.64 -6.48 0.24
CA TRP A 68 3.36 -5.27 -0.53
C TRP A 68 4.64 -4.47 -0.81
N THR A 69 5.44 -4.19 0.22
CA THR A 69 6.72 -3.48 0.09
C THR A 69 7.67 -4.22 -0.85
N SER A 70 7.77 -5.55 -0.73
CA SER A 70 8.62 -6.35 -1.62
C SER A 70 8.16 -6.26 -3.07
N ALA A 71 6.85 -6.37 -3.32
CA ALA A 71 6.29 -6.24 -4.66
C ALA A 71 6.52 -4.84 -5.26
N SER A 72 6.39 -3.78 -4.45
CA SER A 72 6.71 -2.41 -4.86
C SER A 72 8.19 -2.23 -5.21
N TYR A 73 9.10 -2.87 -4.48
CA TYR A 73 10.53 -2.86 -4.83
C TYR A 73 10.81 -3.58 -6.15
N PHE A 74 10.21 -4.77 -6.37
CA PHE A 74 10.33 -5.46 -7.65
C PHE A 74 9.82 -4.62 -8.81
N TYR A 75 8.71 -3.93 -8.62
CA TYR A 75 8.16 -3.00 -9.61
C TYR A 75 9.12 -1.85 -9.91
N ALA A 76 9.66 -1.18 -8.89
CA ALA A 76 10.63 -0.10 -9.07
C ALA A 76 11.89 -0.60 -9.80
N LEU A 77 12.41 -1.77 -9.43
CA LEU A 77 13.57 -2.39 -10.10
C LEU A 77 13.29 -2.68 -11.58
N ALA A 78 12.10 -3.17 -11.91
CA ALA A 78 11.69 -3.42 -13.28
C ALA A 78 11.59 -2.12 -14.10
N ALA A 79 11.05 -1.04 -13.51
CA ALA A 79 11.00 0.27 -14.14
C ALA A 79 12.41 0.85 -14.38
N PHE A 80 13.33 0.72 -13.42
CA PHE A 80 14.72 1.14 -13.60
C PHE A 80 15.41 0.40 -14.76
N GLN A 81 15.26 -0.93 -14.81
CA GLN A 81 15.80 -1.71 -15.93
C GLN A 81 15.19 -1.32 -17.28
N TYR A 82 13.90 -1.00 -17.32
CA TYR A 82 13.23 -0.53 -18.54
C TYR A 82 13.81 0.78 -19.06
N HIS A 83 14.18 1.71 -18.17
CA HIS A 83 14.85 2.96 -18.53
C HIS A 83 16.36 2.81 -18.78
N GLY A 84 16.90 1.57 -18.77
CA GLY A 84 18.31 1.31 -18.99
C GLY A 84 19.22 1.71 -17.83
N LEU A 85 18.65 2.03 -16.67
CA LEU A 85 19.40 2.40 -15.46
C LEU A 85 19.78 1.14 -14.68
N SER A 86 21.06 1.03 -14.33
CA SER A 86 21.54 -0.05 -13.48
C SER A 86 21.40 0.30 -12.00
N LEU A 87 21.36 -0.72 -11.14
CA LEU A 87 21.39 -0.51 -9.69
C LEU A 87 22.65 0.24 -9.26
N SER A 88 23.78 0.00 -9.94
CA SER A 88 25.04 0.72 -9.71
C SER A 88 24.92 2.21 -10.00
N ASP A 89 24.23 2.61 -11.08
CA ASP A 89 24.01 4.02 -11.40
C ASP A 89 23.21 4.71 -10.28
N LEU A 90 22.21 4.01 -9.73
CA LEU A 90 21.44 4.50 -8.60
C LEU A 90 22.29 4.64 -7.32
N PHE A 91 23.17 3.66 -7.04
CA PHE A 91 24.04 3.71 -5.86
C PHE A 91 25.16 4.74 -6.00
N GLU A 92 25.66 4.99 -7.20
CA GLU A 92 26.62 6.07 -7.47
C GLU A 92 25.96 7.45 -7.34
N GLU A 93 24.74 7.60 -7.85
CA GLU A 93 24.01 8.88 -7.84
C GLU A 93 23.47 9.23 -6.44
N PHE A 94 23.01 8.24 -5.68
CA PHE A 94 22.52 8.46 -4.31
C PHE A 94 23.61 8.30 -3.24
N GLY A 95 24.68 7.54 -3.46
CA GLY A 95 25.76 7.36 -2.47
C GLY A 95 25.25 7.03 -1.05
N SER A 96 25.67 7.84 -0.06
CA SER A 96 25.21 7.71 1.34
C SER A 96 23.71 7.97 1.55
N PHE A 97 23.02 8.56 0.57
CA PHE A 97 21.58 8.81 0.59
C PHE A 97 20.75 7.52 0.48
N GLY A 98 21.37 6.39 0.12
CA GLY A 98 20.74 5.07 0.20
C GLY A 98 20.25 4.72 1.62
N TRP A 99 20.94 5.20 2.67
CA TRP A 99 20.49 5.04 4.05
C TRP A 99 19.26 5.88 4.38
N VAL A 100 19.13 7.06 3.79
CA VAL A 100 17.95 7.93 3.91
C VAL A 100 16.75 7.25 3.25
N PHE A 101 16.96 6.67 2.07
CA PHE A 101 15.93 5.89 1.38
C PHE A 101 15.50 4.66 2.18
N ALA A 102 16.45 3.87 2.70
CA ALA A 102 16.14 2.73 3.56
C ALA A 102 15.37 3.14 4.83
N GLY A 103 15.78 4.24 5.46
CA GLY A 103 15.09 4.81 6.63
C GLY A 103 13.67 5.29 6.30
N PHE A 104 13.49 5.95 5.15
CA PHE A 104 12.18 6.38 4.67
C PHE A 104 11.26 5.20 4.37
N SER A 105 11.75 4.15 3.71
CA SER A 105 10.98 2.94 3.44
C SER A 105 10.57 2.21 4.73
N ALA A 106 11.46 2.15 5.73
CA ALA A 106 11.13 1.59 7.04
C ALA A 106 10.05 2.42 7.76
N LEU A 107 10.14 3.75 7.71
CA LEU A 107 9.13 4.66 8.25
C LEU A 107 7.77 4.46 7.56
N MET A 108 7.76 4.35 6.23
CA MET A 108 6.53 4.11 5.46
C MET A 108 5.90 2.76 5.79
N ALA A 109 6.70 1.71 5.98
CA ALA A 109 6.20 0.40 6.43
C ALA A 109 5.53 0.49 7.83
N LEU A 110 6.13 1.26 8.75
CA LEU A 110 5.54 1.53 10.07
C LEU A 110 4.22 2.31 9.96
N LEU A 111 4.18 3.36 9.14
CA LEU A 111 2.96 4.15 8.92
C LEU A 111 1.85 3.29 8.33
N SER A 112 2.16 2.44 7.33
CA SER A 112 1.22 1.50 6.73
C SER A 112 0.58 0.57 7.76
N TYR A 113 1.33 0.12 8.78
CA TYR A 113 0.78 -0.66 9.89
C TYR A 113 -0.31 0.10 10.66
N PHE A 114 -0.06 1.37 11.00
CA PHE A 114 -1.03 2.20 11.69
C PHE A 114 -2.25 2.53 10.81
N VAL A 115 -2.03 2.76 9.52
CA VAL A 115 -3.09 3.03 8.55
C VAL A 115 -4.02 1.82 8.39
N ILE A 116 -3.48 0.61 8.22
CA ILE A 116 -4.28 -0.62 8.14
C ILE A 116 -5.07 -0.82 9.44
N LYS A 117 -4.42 -0.68 10.60
CA LYS A 117 -5.08 -0.80 11.91
C LYS A 117 -6.20 0.24 12.10
N SER A 118 -6.00 1.46 11.61
CA SER A 118 -7.01 2.52 11.63
C SER A 118 -8.19 2.19 10.71
N GLY A 119 -7.91 1.72 9.49
CA GLY A 119 -8.92 1.24 8.54
C GLY A 119 -9.76 0.09 9.11
N GLU A 120 -9.12 -0.88 9.78
CA GLU A 120 -9.80 -1.98 10.48
C GLU A 120 -10.79 -1.46 11.53
N LYS A 121 -10.35 -0.53 12.38
CA LYS A 121 -11.24 0.09 13.39
C LYS A 121 -12.42 0.81 12.76
N THR A 122 -12.20 1.53 11.66
CA THR A 122 -13.25 2.24 10.94
C THR A 122 -14.25 1.26 10.32
N GLY A 123 -13.78 0.17 9.71
CA GLY A 123 -14.63 -0.91 9.19
C GLY A 123 -15.50 -1.55 10.27
N ILE A 124 -14.90 -1.95 11.41
CA ILE A 124 -15.65 -2.54 12.53
C ILE A 124 -16.73 -1.59 13.04
N LYS A 125 -16.39 -0.30 13.23
CA LYS A 125 -17.36 0.72 13.66
C LYS A 125 -18.49 0.92 12.66
N ASN A 126 -18.20 0.94 11.36
CA ASN A 126 -19.23 1.09 10.33
C ASN A 126 -20.20 -0.09 10.34
N LYS A 127 -19.71 -1.32 10.43
CA LYS A 127 -20.60 -2.49 10.47
C LYS A 127 -21.43 -2.57 11.75
N ALA A 128 -20.84 -2.21 12.90
CA ALA A 128 -21.59 -2.08 14.15
C ALA A 128 -22.75 -1.07 14.02
N LYS A 129 -22.48 0.11 13.44
CA LYS A 129 -23.53 1.11 13.15
C LYS A 129 -24.59 0.60 12.17
N VAL A 130 -24.22 -0.17 11.16
CA VAL A 130 -25.19 -0.77 10.21
C VAL A 130 -26.07 -1.80 10.91
N ARG A 131 -25.49 -2.66 11.77
CA ARG A 131 -26.26 -3.60 12.61
C ARG A 131 -27.23 -2.88 13.55
N GLU A 132 -26.79 -1.80 14.19
CA GLU A 132 -27.66 -1.00 15.06
C GLU A 132 -28.81 -0.33 14.28
N LYS A 133 -28.55 0.16 13.06
CA LYS A 133 -29.61 0.71 12.18
C LYS A 133 -30.62 -0.36 11.78
N GLN A 134 -30.15 -1.54 11.35
CA GLN A 134 -31.01 -2.67 11.00
C GLN A 134 -31.83 -3.18 12.20
N ALA A 135 -31.24 -3.23 13.39
CA ALA A 135 -31.95 -3.61 14.62
C ALA A 135 -32.97 -2.57 15.08
N LYS A 136 -32.78 -1.29 14.71
CA LYS A 136 -33.73 -0.19 15.00
C LYS A 136 -34.81 -0.01 13.92
N GLY A 137 -34.84 -0.86 12.88
CA GLY A 137 -35.89 -0.84 11.86
C GLY A 137 -35.93 0.42 11.00
N VAL A 138 -34.76 1.07 10.80
CA VAL A 138 -34.59 2.18 9.84
C VAL A 138 -33.79 1.71 8.64
#